data_AF-A0A7J3BDZ3-F1
#
_entry.id   AF-A0A7J3BDZ3-F1
#
_cell.length_a   1.000
_cell.length_b   1.000
_cell.length_c   1.000
_cell.angle_alpha   90.00
_cell.angle_beta   90.00
_cell.angle_gamma   90.00
#
_symmetry.space_group_name_H-M   'P 1'
#
loop_
_entity.id
_entity.type
_entity.pdbx_description
1 polymer ?
#
loop_
_entity_poly.entity_id
_entity_poly.type
_entity_poly.pdbx_seq_one_letter_code
_entity_poly.pdbx_strand_id
1 'polypeptide(L)'
;MRRGIKTAVSVIVDLIIFILLPNFIASHIPPELTGMIAQVLGLSLQNVLLILAAAGIVLASLSIVKGISSKWSTVSLAASIIGSVVIFVLVLFFTGLGDPLAFGYAMRTVSTGEMGSTQILLDLRLTVFLAAVLMILSITRAVIKFRYGPRGEELKAPQKGLNPQL
;
A
#
# COMPACT_ATOMS: atom_id res chain seq x y z
N MET A 1 -15.59 -11.08 -18.24
CA MET A 1 -14.28 -11.73 -17.95
C MET A 1 -13.13 -10.76 -17.61
N ARG A 2 -12.83 -9.72 -18.41
CA ARG A 2 -11.63 -8.87 -18.17
C ARG A 2 -11.55 -8.11 -16.83
N ARG A 3 -12.67 -7.81 -16.15
CA ARG A 3 -12.67 -7.15 -14.83
C ARG A 3 -12.27 -8.10 -13.70
N GLY A 4 -12.84 -9.30 -13.65
CA GLY A 4 -12.52 -10.30 -12.62
C GLY A 4 -11.04 -10.71 -12.62
N ILE A 5 -10.44 -10.88 -13.80
CA ILE A 5 -9.01 -11.18 -13.94
C ILE A 5 -8.15 -10.04 -13.39
N LYS A 6 -8.49 -8.77 -13.67
CA LYS A 6 -7.74 -7.62 -13.14
C LYS A 6 -7.81 -7.52 -11.62
N THR A 7 -8.98 -7.79 -11.03
CA THR A 7 -9.15 -7.83 -9.58
C THR A 7 -8.35 -8.98 -8.96
N ALA A 8 -8.46 -10.18 -9.52
CA ALA A 8 -7.71 -11.35 -9.05
C ALA A 8 -6.20 -11.11 -9.09
N VAL A 9 -5.67 -10.56 -10.20
CA VAL A 9 -4.26 -10.24 -10.33
C VAL A 9 -3.84 -9.19 -9.29
N SER A 10 -4.62 -8.12 -9.08
CA SER A 10 -4.30 -7.12 -8.05
C SER A 10 -4.23 -7.73 -6.66
N VAL A 11 -5.22 -8.54 -6.28
CA VAL A 11 -5.27 -9.20 -4.97
C VAL A 11 -4.08 -10.13 -4.78
N ILE A 12 -3.76 -10.94 -5.80
CA ILE A 12 -2.60 -11.85 -5.77
C ILE A 12 -1.30 -11.05 -5.64
N VAL A 13 -1.15 -9.95 -6.37
CA VAL A 13 0.04 -9.10 -6.30
C VAL A 13 0.18 -8.49 -4.90
N ASP A 14 -0.90 -7.96 -4.33
CA ASP A 14 -0.89 -7.38 -2.98
C ASP A 14 -0.51 -8.44 -1.93
N LEU A 15 -1.07 -9.65 -2.03
CA LEU A 15 -0.72 -10.79 -1.17
C LEU A 15 0.75 -11.20 -1.32
N ILE A 16 1.25 -11.27 -2.55
CA ILE A 16 2.63 -11.68 -2.79
C ILE A 16 3.59 -10.64 -2.22
N ILE A 17 3.39 -9.36 -2.55
CA ILE A 17 4.32 -8.30 -2.19
C ILE A 17 4.31 -8.03 -0.68
N PHE A 18 3.14 -8.00 -0.04
CA PHE A 18 3.02 -7.58 1.35
C PHE A 18 3.01 -8.72 2.37
N ILE A 19 2.76 -9.98 1.96
CA ILE A 19 2.69 -11.12 2.88
C ILE A 19 3.73 -12.19 2.53
N LEU A 20 3.76 -12.68 1.29
CA LEU A 20 4.63 -13.80 0.95
C LEU A 20 6.09 -13.38 0.86
N LEU A 21 6.39 -12.29 0.14
CA LEU A 21 7.75 -11.80 -0.04
C LEU A 21 8.43 -11.48 1.30
N PRO A 22 7.79 -10.74 2.23
CA PRO A 22 8.42 -10.37 3.49
C PRO A 22 8.61 -11.58 4.41
N ASN A 23 7.62 -12.48 4.48
CA ASN A 23 7.74 -13.71 5.25
C ASN A 23 8.83 -14.63 4.69
N PHE A 24 8.94 -14.73 3.37
CA PHE A 24 9.98 -15.53 2.71
C PHE A 24 11.38 -14.97 2.96
N ILE A 25 11.54 -13.64 2.91
CA ILE A 25 12.81 -12.98 3.26
C ILE A 25 13.12 -13.24 4.74
N ALA A 26 12.15 -13.04 5.63
CA ALA A 26 12.34 -13.24 7.07
C ALA A 26 12.72 -14.69 7.44
N SER A 27 12.16 -15.69 6.75
CA SER A 27 12.49 -17.10 7.01
C SER A 27 13.90 -17.50 6.57
N HIS A 28 14.54 -16.70 5.70
CA HIS A 28 15.91 -16.93 5.25
C HIS A 28 16.94 -16.08 6.00
N ILE A 29 16.51 -15.20 6.90
CA ILE A 29 17.42 -14.39 7.73
C ILE A 29 17.78 -15.21 8.99
N PRO A 30 19.08 -15.45 9.24
CA PRO A 30 19.54 -16.08 10.47
C PRO A 30 19.06 -15.31 11.71
N PRO A 31 18.65 -16.01 12.78
CA PRO A 31 18.12 -15.37 13.99
C PRO A 31 19.10 -14.39 14.63
N GLU A 32 20.41 -14.59 14.46
CA GLU A 32 21.45 -13.68 14.96
C GLU A 32 21.34 -12.29 14.32
N LEU A 33 21.06 -12.23 13.02
CA LEU A 33 20.89 -10.95 12.31
C LEU A 33 19.61 -10.23 12.73
N THR A 34 18.55 -10.97 13.07
CA THR A 34 17.29 -10.35 13.52
C THR A 34 17.46 -9.63 14.85
N GLY A 35 18.28 -10.16 15.77
CA GLY A 35 18.60 -9.51 17.03
C GLY A 35 19.43 -8.25 16.82
N MET A 36 20.43 -8.31 15.93
CA MET A 36 21.24 -7.15 15.57
C MET A 36 20.40 -6.04 14.90
N ILE A 37 19.49 -6.40 13.98
CA ILE A 37 18.57 -5.44 13.34
C ILE A 37 17.68 -4.76 14.39
N ALA A 38 17.09 -5.53 15.30
CA ALA A 38 16.26 -4.98 16.37
C ALA A 38 17.05 -4.02 17.27
N GLN A 39 18.30 -4.36 17.58
CA GLN A 39 19.15 -3.56 18.47
C GLN A 39 19.73 -2.31 17.79
N VAL A 40 20.08 -2.39 16.50
CA VAL A 40 20.70 -1.29 15.74
C VAL A 40 19.66 -0.36 15.11
N LEU A 41 18.63 -0.93 14.47
CA LEU A 41 17.60 -0.18 13.76
C LEU A 41 16.38 0.13 14.63
N GLY A 42 16.29 -0.45 15.83
CA GLY A 42 15.12 -0.32 16.72
C GLY A 42 13.85 -0.93 16.13
N LEU A 43 13.99 -1.78 15.11
CA LEU A 43 12.91 -2.37 14.33
C LEU A 43 12.80 -3.86 14.65
N SER A 44 11.75 -4.25 15.36
CA SER A 44 11.41 -5.66 15.51
C SER A 44 10.85 -6.20 14.18
N LEU A 45 11.54 -7.19 13.60
CA LEU A 45 11.12 -7.84 12.35
C LEU A 45 9.65 -8.30 12.43
N GLN A 46 9.23 -8.81 13.59
CA GLN A 46 7.87 -9.28 13.83
C GLN A 46 6.81 -8.16 13.67
N ASN A 47 7.04 -6.97 14.24
CA ASN A 47 6.10 -5.86 14.06
C ASN A 47 6.06 -5.38 12.60
N VAL A 48 7.22 -5.36 11.93
CA VAL A 48 7.27 -5.00 10.50
C VAL A 48 6.43 -5.98 9.68
N LEU A 49 6.63 -7.29 9.87
CA LEU A 49 5.87 -8.33 9.18
C LEU A 49 4.36 -8.22 9.47
N LEU A 50 3.98 -7.96 10.72
CA LEU A 50 2.58 -7.82 11.12
C LEU A 50 1.93 -6.61 10.44
N ILE A 51 2.60 -5.46 10.42
CA ILE A 51 2.11 -4.24 9.77
C ILE A 51 2.00 -4.44 8.26
N LEU A 52 2.98 -5.10 7.65
CA LEU A 52 2.98 -5.41 6.23
C LEU A 52 1.83 -6.36 5.87
N ALA A 53 1.63 -7.40 6.66
CA ALA A 53 0.54 -8.34 6.47
C ALA A 53 -0.83 -7.66 6.64
N ALA A 54 -1.00 -6.83 7.68
CA ALA A 54 -2.22 -6.07 7.89
C ALA A 54 -2.51 -5.12 6.71
N ALA A 55 -1.50 -4.40 6.23
CA ALA A 55 -1.66 -3.51 5.08
C ALA A 55 -1.98 -4.28 3.78
N GLY A 56 -1.34 -5.43 3.55
CA GLY A 56 -1.63 -6.32 2.43
C GLY A 56 -3.08 -6.84 2.45
N ILE A 57 -3.58 -7.26 3.62
CA ILE A 57 -4.98 -7.68 3.80
C ILE A 57 -5.94 -6.52 3.50
N VAL A 58 -5.65 -5.33 4.03
CA VAL A 58 -6.48 -4.14 3.78
C VAL A 58 -6.50 -3.81 2.29
N LEU A 59 -5.34 -3.74 1.62
CA LEU A 59 -5.26 -3.45 0.18
C LEU A 59 -5.98 -4.51 -0.66
N ALA A 60 -5.81 -5.79 -0.34
CA ALA A 60 -6.51 -6.89 -1.01
C ALA A 60 -8.04 -6.76 -0.85
N SER A 61 -8.53 -6.48 0.37
CA SER A 61 -9.96 -6.28 0.63
C SER A 61 -10.52 -5.09 -0.17
N LEU A 62 -9.79 -3.97 -0.21
CA LEU A 62 -10.17 -2.80 -0.99
C LEU A 62 -10.19 -3.09 -2.50
N SER A 63 -9.26 -3.91 -2.98
CA SER A 63 -9.23 -4.34 -4.37
C SER A 63 -10.45 -5.20 -4.74
N ILE A 64 -10.85 -6.13 -3.85
CA ILE A 64 -12.09 -6.92 -4.01
C ILE A 64 -13.30 -6.00 -4.06
N VAL A 65 -13.44 -5.09 -3.08
CA VAL A 65 -14.55 -4.12 -3.02
C VAL A 65 -14.61 -3.29 -4.31
N LYS A 66 -13.47 -2.82 -4.81
CA LYS A 66 -13.38 -2.06 -6.06
C LYS A 66 -13.68 -2.91 -7.31
N GLY A 67 -13.42 -4.21 -7.25
CA GLY A 67 -13.71 -5.16 -8.31
C GLY A 67 -15.19 -5.52 -8.44
N ILE A 68 -15.90 -5.59 -7.31
CA ILE A 68 -17.33 -5.90 -7.24
C ILE A 68 -18.16 -4.62 -7.47
N SER A 69 -17.71 -3.49 -6.94
CA SER A 69 -18.41 -2.21 -7.06
C SER A 69 -18.38 -1.68 -8.50
N SER A 70 -19.46 -1.03 -8.93
CA SER A 70 -19.46 -0.29 -10.19
C SER A 70 -18.36 0.78 -10.13
N LYS A 71 -17.62 0.96 -11.23
CA LYS A 71 -16.51 1.94 -11.34
C LYS A 71 -16.93 3.38 -11.03
N TRP A 72 -18.24 3.64 -11.01
CA TRP A 72 -18.89 4.93 -10.78
C TRP A 72 -19.52 5.05 -9.40
N SER A 73 -19.34 4.05 -8.52
CA SER A 73 -19.87 4.10 -7.16
C SER A 73 -18.91 4.85 -6.24
N THR A 74 -19.47 5.63 -5.32
CA THR A 74 -18.77 6.30 -4.21
C THR A 74 -17.89 5.33 -3.44
N VAL A 75 -18.29 4.06 -3.35
CA VAL A 75 -17.52 2.99 -2.69
C VAL A 75 -16.18 2.74 -3.39
N SER A 76 -16.14 2.76 -4.74
CA SER A 76 -14.90 2.55 -5.50
C SER A 76 -13.92 3.72 -5.39
N LEU A 77 -14.46 4.94 -5.21
CA LEU A 77 -13.68 6.16 -4.95
C LEU A 77 -13.09 6.10 -3.55
N ALA A 78 -13.92 5.83 -2.54
CA ALA A 78 -13.47 5.68 -1.15
C ALA A 78 -12.38 4.61 -1.04
N ALA A 79 -12.57 3.44 -1.67
CA ALA A 79 -11.56 2.39 -1.66
C ALA A 79 -10.22 2.82 -2.29
N SER A 80 -10.25 3.68 -3.32
CA SER A 80 -9.03 4.19 -3.96
C SER A 80 -8.29 5.22 -3.10
N ILE A 81 -9.05 6.07 -2.38
CA ILE A 81 -8.49 7.04 -1.45
C ILE A 81 -7.85 6.30 -0.27
N ILE A 82 -8.59 5.38 0.37
CA ILE A 82 -8.09 4.59 1.49
C ILE A 82 -6.84 3.82 1.09
N GLY A 83 -6.83 3.16 -0.07
CA GLY A 83 -5.64 2.44 -0.55
C GLY A 83 -4.41 3.34 -0.72
N SER A 84 -4.60 4.58 -1.19
CA SER A 84 -3.50 5.56 -1.31
C SER A 84 -2.98 5.99 0.05
N VAL A 85 -3.87 6.18 1.02
CA VAL A 85 -3.51 6.51 2.41
C VAL A 85 -2.74 5.36 3.07
N VAL A 86 -3.18 4.11 2.89
CA VAL A 86 -2.49 2.93 3.43
C VAL A 86 -1.05 2.85 2.91
N ILE A 87 -0.85 3.05 1.61
CA ILE A 87 0.49 3.08 1.02
C ILE A 87 1.33 4.22 1.60
N PHE A 88 0.76 5.41 1.75
CA PHE A 88 1.47 6.55 2.33
C PHE A 88 1.89 6.28 3.78
N VAL A 89 1.00 5.70 4.60
CA VAL A 89 1.31 5.31 5.98
C VAL A 89 2.44 4.27 6.03
N LEU A 90 2.46 3.30 5.11
CA LEU A 90 3.57 2.36 5.00
C LEU A 90 4.89 3.08 4.68
N VAL A 91 4.88 4.05 3.76
CA VAL A 91 6.09 4.83 3.47
C VAL A 91 6.57 5.59 4.70
N LEU A 92 5.66 6.22 5.46
CA LEU A 92 6.00 6.87 6.73
C LEU A 92 6.61 5.89 7.72
N PHE A 93 6.02 4.71 7.86
CA PHE A 93 6.52 3.66 8.75
C PHE A 93 7.94 3.22 8.40
N PHE A 94 8.22 2.97 7.11
CA PHE A 94 9.55 2.55 6.68
C PHE A 94 10.59 3.67 6.76
N THR A 95 10.22 4.90 6.40
CA THR A 95 11.13 6.06 6.47
C THR A 95 11.40 6.50 7.90
N GLY A 96 10.44 6.32 8.81
CA GLY A 96 10.62 6.57 10.25
C GLY A 96 11.22 5.41 11.04
N LEU A 97 11.72 4.37 10.35
CA LEU A 97 12.25 3.14 10.97
C LEU A 97 11.33 2.57 12.06
N GLY A 98 10.04 2.46 11.76
CA GLY A 98 9.03 1.90 12.65
C GLY A 98 8.17 2.93 13.38
N ASP A 99 8.54 4.21 13.34
CA ASP A 99 7.72 5.30 13.87
C ASP A 99 7.16 6.18 12.75
N PRO A 100 5.89 6.01 12.35
CA PRO A 100 5.30 6.80 11.28
C PRO A 100 5.13 8.29 11.66
N LEU A 101 5.15 8.63 12.96
CA LEU A 101 5.06 10.02 13.43
C LEU A 101 6.38 10.76 13.34
N ALA A 102 7.48 10.05 13.06
CA ALA A 102 8.77 10.66 12.88
C ALA A 102 8.88 11.47 11.57
N PHE A 103 7.93 11.34 10.64
CA PHE A 103 7.90 12.10 9.37
C PHE A 103 9.25 12.09 8.61
N GLY A 104 9.93 10.95 8.63
CA GLY A 104 11.23 10.77 7.97
C GLY A 104 12.43 11.20 8.81
N TYR A 105 12.26 11.52 10.10
CA TYR A 105 13.36 11.73 11.05
C TYR A 105 13.69 10.42 11.75
N ALA A 106 14.66 9.69 11.23
CA ALA A 106 15.15 8.49 11.90
C ALA A 106 16.43 8.84 12.67
N MET A 107 16.33 9.02 13.99
CA MET A 107 17.48 9.15 14.88
C MET A 107 17.70 7.82 15.60
N ARG A 108 18.89 7.22 15.42
CA ARG A 108 19.30 6.04 16.19
C ARG A 108 20.62 6.31 16.88
N THR A 109 20.62 6.12 18.19
CA THR A 109 21.83 6.23 19.00
C THR A 109 22.47 4.86 19.05
N VAL A 110 23.61 4.69 18.38
CA VAL A 110 24.40 3.47 18.47
C VAL A 110 25.45 3.70 19.56
N SER A 111 25.36 2.91 20.63
CA SER A 111 26.34 2.98 21.72
C SER A 111 27.54 2.11 21.35
N THR A 112 28.61 2.74 20.89
CA THR A 112 29.84 2.04 20.48
C THR A 112 30.81 1.98 21.67
N GLY A 113 30.48 1.18 22.70
CA GLY A 113 31.37 0.92 23.84
C GLY A 113 31.97 2.16 24.51
N GLU A 114 33.16 2.01 25.11
CA GLU A 114 33.86 3.02 25.93
C GLU A 114 34.25 4.34 25.20
N MET A 115 33.98 4.48 23.89
CA MET A 115 34.35 5.67 23.10
C MET A 115 33.20 6.63 22.79
N GLY A 116 32.03 6.44 23.42
CA GLY A 116 30.91 7.37 23.33
C GLY A 116 29.82 6.96 22.34
N SER A 117 28.66 7.59 22.49
CA SER A 117 27.48 7.30 21.68
C SER A 117 27.54 8.02 20.34
N THR A 118 27.51 7.28 19.24
CA THR A 118 27.41 7.85 17.89
C THR A 118 25.94 7.86 17.48
N GLN A 119 25.38 9.05 17.26
CA GLN A 119 24.02 9.21 16.74
C GLN A 119 24.06 9.17 15.21
N ILE A 120 23.36 8.19 14.63
CA ILE A 120 23.10 8.14 13.19
C ILE A 120 21.76 8.83 12.95
N LEU A 121 21.83 9.97 12.27
CA LEU A 121 20.66 10.73 11.85
C LEU A 121 20.43 10.50 10.36
N LEU A 122 19.27 9.94 10.04
CA LEU A 122 18.82 9.75 8.68
C LEU A 122 17.67 10.72 8.42
N ASP A 123 17.92 11.73 7.58
CA ASP A 123 16.89 12.67 7.14
C ASP A 123 16.28 12.19 5.82
N LEU A 124 15.10 11.57 5.92
CA LEU A 124 14.32 11.06 4.80
C LEU A 124 13.09 11.94 4.52
N ARG A 125 13.08 13.20 4.98
CA ARG A 125 11.94 14.11 4.75
C ARG A 125 11.61 14.31 3.28
N LEU A 126 12.62 14.30 2.40
CA LEU A 126 12.40 14.40 0.95
C LEU A 126 11.54 13.24 0.43
N THR A 127 11.80 12.02 0.90
CA THR A 127 11.04 10.82 0.54
C THR A 127 9.60 10.93 1.03
N VAL A 128 9.40 11.42 2.26
CA VAL A 128 8.07 11.65 2.83
C VAL A 128 7.31 12.71 2.03
N PHE A 129 7.97 13.81 1.66
CA PHE A 129 7.39 14.86 0.84
C PHE A 129 6.97 14.33 -0.54
N LEU A 130 7.85 13.57 -1.20
CA LEU A 130 7.55 12.96 -2.49
C LEU A 130 6.37 11.99 -2.39
N ALA A 131 6.33 11.15 -1.36
CA ALA A 131 5.22 10.23 -1.12
C ALA A 131 3.90 10.96 -0.87
N ALA A 132 3.93 12.09 -0.15
CA ALA A 132 2.74 12.92 0.07
C ALA A 132 2.23 13.52 -1.25
N VAL A 133 3.13 14.04 -2.09
CA VAL A 133 2.77 14.57 -3.41
C VAL A 133 2.15 13.46 -4.29
N LEU A 134 2.74 12.26 -4.30
CA LEU A 134 2.21 11.12 -5.05
C LEU A 134 0.84 10.68 -4.54
N MET A 135 0.62 10.69 -3.22
CA MET A 135 -0.70 10.40 -2.61
C MET A 135 -1.74 11.44 -3.03
N ILE A 136 -1.41 12.73 -2.99
CA ILE A 136 -2.33 13.79 -3.43
C ILE A 136 -2.66 13.61 -4.91
N LEU A 137 -1.67 13.30 -5.75
CA LEU A 137 -1.86 13.07 -7.18
C LEU A 137 -2.73 11.82 -7.45
N SER A 138 -2.54 10.73 -6.70
CA SER A 138 -3.33 9.51 -6.85
C SER A 138 -4.79 9.74 -6.46
N ILE A 139 -5.04 10.47 -5.36
CA ILE A 139 -6.37 10.88 -4.91
C ILE A 139 -7.02 11.79 -5.96
N THR A 140 -6.30 12.82 -6.43
CA THR A 140 -6.80 13.75 -7.45
C THR A 140 -7.19 13.01 -8.72
N ARG A 141 -6.35 12.07 -9.18
CA ARG A 141 -6.65 11.21 -10.32
C ARG A 141 -7.89 10.35 -10.09
N ALA A 142 -8.07 9.79 -8.89
CA ALA A 142 -9.25 9.01 -8.54
C ALA A 142 -10.52 9.86 -8.59
N VAL A 143 -10.47 11.09 -8.06
CA VAL A 143 -11.58 12.05 -8.07
C VAL A 143 -11.91 12.50 -9.50
N ILE A 144 -10.91 12.88 -10.31
CA ILE A 144 -11.10 13.26 -11.72
C ILE A 144 -11.76 12.11 -12.48
N LYS A 145 -11.26 10.89 -12.31
CA LYS A 145 -11.82 9.70 -12.98
C LYS A 145 -13.28 9.46 -12.59
N PHE A 146 -13.63 9.68 -11.32
CA PHE A 146 -14.99 9.54 -10.82
C PHE A 146 -15.92 10.65 -11.35
N ARG A 147 -15.43 11.88 -11.47
CA ARG A 147 -16.21 13.03 -11.95
C ARG A 147 -16.40 13.06 -13.48
N TYR A 148 -15.35 12.72 -14.24
CA TYR A 148 -15.27 13.03 -15.68
C TYR A 148 -15.27 11.84 -16.63
N GLY A 149 -15.06 10.59 -16.17
CA GLY A 149 -15.05 9.53 -17.17
C GLY A 149 -16.47 9.22 -17.70
N PRO A 150 -16.54 8.48 -18.80
CA PRO A 150 -17.71 8.46 -19.66
C PRO A 150 -18.89 7.77 -18.94
N ARG A 151 -19.90 8.56 -18.56
CA ARG A 151 -21.23 8.08 -18.15
C ARG A 151 -22.01 7.36 -19.27
N GLY A 152 -21.41 7.16 -20.45
CA GLY A 152 -22.11 6.81 -21.70
C GLY A 152 -21.84 5.42 -22.29
N GLU A 153 -21.08 4.53 -21.64
CA GLU A 153 -20.81 3.18 -22.19
C GLU A 153 -21.80 2.09 -21.73
N GLU A 154 -22.91 2.43 -21.07
CA GLU A 154 -24.03 1.50 -20.84
C GLU A 154 -25.22 1.70 -21.78
N LEU A 155 -25.20 2.72 -22.66
CA LEU A 155 -26.28 2.99 -23.63
C LEU A 155 -26.01 2.45 -25.05
N LYS A 156 -24.86 1.78 -25.29
CA LYS A 156 -24.56 1.10 -26.56
C LYS A 156 -24.61 -0.42 -26.42
N ALA A 157 -25.73 -0.94 -25.93
CA ALA A 157 -26.20 -2.24 -26.39
C ALA A 157 -27.39 -1.97 -27.32
N PRO A 158 -27.22 -2.03 -28.66
CA PRO A 158 -28.39 -2.01 -29.52
C PRO A 158 -29.24 -3.25 -29.19
N GLN A 159 -30.52 -3.01 -28.92
CA GLN A 159 -31.56 -4.04 -28.85
C GLN A 159 -31.37 -5.00 -30.03
N LYS A 160 -30.88 -6.20 -29.73
CA LYS A 160 -30.86 -7.28 -30.72
C LYS A 160 -32.28 -7.84 -30.78
N GLY A 161 -33.04 -7.29 -31.72
CA GLY A 161 -34.22 -7.87 -32.37
C GLY A 161 -35.10 -8.77 -31.52
N LEU A 162 -36.16 -8.17 -30.98
CA LEU A 162 -37.43 -8.87 -30.80
C LEU A 162 -37.87 -9.34 -32.20
N ASN A 163 -37.76 -10.62 -32.51
CA ASN A 163 -38.38 -11.18 -33.70
C ASN A 163 -39.74 -11.77 -33.27
N PRO A 164 -40.87 -11.20 -33.73
CA PRO A 164 -42.18 -11.73 -33.43
C PRO A 164 -42.41 -13.06 -34.16
N GLN A 165 -43.24 -13.89 -33.55
CA GLN A 165 -43.78 -15.11 -34.12
C GLN A 165 -44.39 -14.85 -35.51
N LEU A 166 -44.06 -15.69 -36.49
CA LEU A 166 -45.01 -16.43 -37.34
C LEU A 166 -44.29 -17.56 -38.08
#